data_AF-F9ELN3-F1
#
_entry.id   AF-F9ELN3-F1
#
_cell.length_a   1.000
_cell.length_b   1.000
_cell.length_c   1.000
_cell.angle_alpha   90.00
_cell.angle_beta   90.00
_cell.angle_gamma   90.00
#
_symmetry.space_group_name_H-M   'P 1'
#
loop_
_entity.id
_entity.type
_entity.pdbx_description
1 polymer ?
#
loop_
_entity_poly.entity_id
_entity_poly.type
_entity_poly.pdbx_seq_one_letter_code
_entity_poly.pdbx_strand_id
1 'polypeptide(L)'
;MKKFYISLLKSLLYIAFIITTKFKKQKLNNYFSKKFLEINNDYVLKKIKKKINGKILILLPHCIQFYDCEYKITSDINNCRACGKCVVYNFVDIRNKYQNIEVKIATGGTLARKYIKEIRPSLIIAVACKRDLISGIKDAEPFLVYGIFNKINGEPCINTTVVMDDIYKILDEINL
;
A
#
# COMPACT_ATOMS: atom_id res chain seq x y z
N MET A 1 -4.40 -26.09 -6.07
CA MET A 1 -5.66 -25.94 -5.31
C MET A 1 -5.72 -24.68 -4.44
N LYS A 2 -4.81 -24.44 -3.48
CA LYS A 2 -4.89 -23.28 -2.56
C LYS A 2 -4.88 -21.88 -3.24
N LYS A 3 -4.05 -21.64 -4.26
CA LYS A 3 -3.98 -20.33 -4.96
C LYS A 3 -5.31 -19.97 -5.65
N PHE A 4 -5.91 -20.92 -6.35
CA PHE A 4 -7.19 -20.72 -7.06
C PHE A 4 -8.32 -20.35 -6.10
N TYR A 5 -8.44 -21.08 -4.98
CA TYR A 5 -9.44 -20.79 -3.96
C TYR A 5 -9.27 -19.39 -3.35
N ILE A 6 -8.03 -19.02 -3.01
CA ILE A 6 -7.74 -17.67 -2.48
C ILE A 6 -8.09 -16.60 -3.51
N SER A 7 -7.76 -16.82 -4.79
CA SER A 7 -8.11 -15.90 -5.89
C SER A 7 -9.62 -15.73 -6.05
N LEU A 8 -10.37 -16.84 -6.00
CA LEU A 8 -11.83 -16.84 -6.07
C LEU A 8 -12.44 -16.11 -4.87
N LEU A 9 -11.97 -16.41 -3.66
CA LEU A 9 -12.44 -15.76 -2.44
C LEU A 9 -12.18 -14.24 -2.44
N LYS A 10 -10.96 -13.82 -2.83
CA LYS A 10 -10.63 -12.40 -3.02
C LYS A 10 -11.60 -11.74 -4.02
N SER A 11 -11.92 -12.42 -5.12
CA SER A 11 -12.83 -11.91 -6.14
C SER A 11 -14.26 -11.74 -5.61
N LEU A 12 -14.77 -12.70 -4.83
CA LEU A 12 -16.07 -12.60 -4.19
C LEU A 12 -16.12 -11.46 -3.16
N LEU A 13 -15.09 -11.33 -2.32
CA LEU A 13 -14.97 -10.24 -1.35
C LEU A 13 -14.89 -8.87 -2.03
N TYR A 14 -14.17 -8.78 -3.15
CA TYR A 14 -14.12 -7.57 -3.96
C TYR A 14 -15.50 -7.18 -4.50
N ILE A 15 -16.24 -8.13 -5.07
CA ILE A 15 -17.60 -7.88 -5.56
C ILE A 15 -18.51 -7.41 -4.42
N ALA A 16 -18.45 -8.07 -3.26
CA ALA A 16 -19.21 -7.67 -2.08
C ALA A 16 -18.81 -6.26 -1.57
N PHE A 17 -17.53 -5.91 -1.60
CA PHE A 17 -17.03 -4.58 -1.29
C PHE A 17 -17.59 -3.50 -2.24
N ILE A 18 -17.59 -3.76 -3.55
CA ILE A 18 -18.15 -2.82 -4.55
C ILE A 18 -19.66 -2.66 -4.37
N ILE A 19 -20.39 -3.75 -4.19
CA ILE A 19 -21.84 -3.73 -3.92
C ILE A 19 -22.12 -2.88 -2.68
N THR A 20 -21.44 -3.15 -1.56
CA THR A 20 -21.68 -2.42 -0.30
C THR A 20 -21.29 -0.94 -0.36
N THR A 21 -20.30 -0.60 -1.19
CA THR A 21 -19.96 0.80 -1.50
C THR A 21 -21.14 1.48 -2.19
N LYS A 22 -21.71 0.85 -3.23
CA LYS A 22 -22.86 1.39 -4.00
C LYS A 22 -24.10 1.57 -3.13
N PHE A 23 -24.38 0.61 -2.24
CA PHE A 23 -25.52 0.67 -1.30
C PHE A 23 -25.24 1.50 -0.03
N LYS A 24 -24.10 2.20 0.06
CA LYS A 24 -23.69 3.03 1.21
C LYS A 24 -23.77 2.29 2.57
N LYS A 25 -23.58 0.96 2.58
CA LYS A 25 -23.59 0.14 3.79
C LYS A 25 -22.23 0.16 4.48
N GLN A 26 -21.90 1.28 5.15
CA GLN A 26 -20.55 1.54 5.67
C GLN A 26 -20.00 0.43 6.57
N LYS A 27 -20.81 -0.11 7.50
CA LYS A 27 -20.40 -1.19 8.41
C LYS A 27 -19.97 -2.44 7.65
N LEU A 28 -20.75 -2.83 6.65
CA LEU A 28 -20.49 -4.04 5.86
C LEU A 28 -19.33 -3.82 4.87
N ASN A 29 -19.23 -2.62 4.31
CA ASN A 29 -18.09 -2.21 3.49
C ASN A 29 -16.76 -2.28 4.27
N ASN A 30 -16.75 -1.78 5.51
CA ASN A 30 -15.60 -1.86 6.41
C ASN A 30 -15.24 -3.32 6.73
N TYR A 31 -16.24 -4.18 6.94
CA TYR A 31 -16.01 -5.60 7.17
C TYR A 31 -15.36 -6.28 5.96
N PHE A 32 -15.93 -6.13 4.76
CA PHE A 32 -15.40 -6.79 3.57
C PHE A 32 -14.03 -6.27 3.15
N SER A 33 -13.79 -4.96 3.27
CA SER A 33 -12.47 -4.37 2.97
C SER A 33 -11.38 -4.89 3.91
N LYS A 34 -11.65 -4.96 5.22
CA LYS A 34 -10.73 -5.55 6.20
C LYS A 34 -10.48 -7.03 5.93
N LYS A 35 -11.55 -7.81 5.71
CA LYS A 35 -11.43 -9.25 5.44
C LYS A 35 -10.65 -9.54 4.16
N PHE A 36 -10.88 -8.77 3.09
CA PHE A 36 -10.10 -8.87 1.86
C PHE A 36 -8.60 -8.64 2.14
N LEU A 37 -8.28 -7.57 2.87
CA LEU A 37 -6.91 -7.20 3.16
C LEU A 37 -6.20 -8.23 4.05
N GLU A 38 -6.88 -8.72 5.10
CA GLU A 38 -6.38 -9.79 5.98
C GLU A 38 -6.01 -11.04 5.18
N ILE A 39 -6.94 -11.54 4.35
CA ILE A 39 -6.70 -12.74 3.53
C ILE A 39 -5.55 -12.53 2.53
N ASN A 40 -5.49 -11.34 1.92
CA ASN A 40 -4.42 -11.02 0.99
C ASN A 40 -3.04 -10.97 1.68
N ASN A 41 -2.95 -10.25 2.80
CA ASN A 41 -1.69 -10.08 3.52
C ASN A 41 -1.20 -11.42 4.08
N ASP A 42 -2.10 -12.26 4.63
CA ASP A 42 -1.78 -13.62 5.05
C ASP A 42 -1.23 -14.48 3.90
N TYR A 43 -1.82 -14.35 2.70
CA TYR A 43 -1.35 -15.05 1.52
C TYR A 43 0.06 -14.59 1.12
N VAL A 44 0.31 -13.28 1.15
CA VAL A 44 1.63 -12.70 0.84
C VAL A 44 2.69 -13.16 1.85
N LEU A 45 2.41 -13.07 3.15
CA LEU A 45 3.33 -13.51 4.22
C LEU A 45 3.69 -15.00 4.08
N LYS A 46 2.70 -15.86 3.77
CA LYS A 46 2.95 -17.29 3.51
C LYS A 46 3.79 -17.53 2.25
N LYS A 47 3.72 -16.63 1.26
CA LYS A 47 4.45 -16.75 -0.01
C LYS A 47 5.90 -16.29 0.09
N ILE A 48 6.17 -15.23 0.83
CA ILE A 48 7.52 -14.67 0.98
C ILE A 48 8.41 -15.52 1.91
N LYS A 49 7.85 -16.45 2.70
CA LYS A 49 8.58 -17.38 3.58
C LYS A 49 9.67 -16.71 4.44
N LYS A 50 9.40 -15.50 4.95
CA LYS A 50 10.32 -14.70 5.78
C LYS A 50 11.63 -14.26 5.12
N LYS A 51 11.79 -14.37 3.79
CA LYS A 51 12.97 -13.82 3.12
C LYS A 51 12.64 -13.37 1.71
N ILE A 52 13.04 -12.14 1.40
CA ILE A 52 12.88 -11.58 0.06
C ILE A 52 14.24 -11.37 -0.57
N ASN A 53 14.46 -12.09 -1.67
CA ASN A 53 15.58 -11.81 -2.57
C ASN A 53 15.07 -10.80 -3.62
N GLY A 54 15.66 -9.61 -3.66
CA GLY A 54 15.35 -8.57 -4.65
C GLY A 54 14.82 -7.27 -4.06
N LYS A 55 14.33 -6.40 -4.95
CA LYS A 55 13.83 -5.06 -4.58
C LYS A 55 12.48 -5.15 -3.90
N ILE A 56 12.29 -4.32 -2.87
CA ILE A 56 11.01 -4.08 -2.22
C ILE A 56 10.56 -2.68 -2.67
N LEU A 57 9.30 -2.56 -3.06
CA LEU A 57 8.70 -1.27 -3.40
C LEU A 57 7.71 -0.86 -2.32
N ILE A 58 8.01 0.20 -1.57
CA ILE A 58 7.00 0.89 -0.77
C ILE A 58 6.29 1.89 -1.68
N LEU A 59 4.99 1.70 -1.86
CA LEU A 59 4.16 2.55 -2.72
C LEU A 59 3.18 3.35 -1.85
N LEU A 60 3.34 4.67 -1.87
CA LEU A 60 2.59 5.61 -1.05
C LEU A 60 1.58 6.42 -1.88
N PRO A 61 0.47 6.89 -1.29
CA PRO A 61 -0.46 7.77 -1.96
C PRO A 61 0.04 9.22 -1.86
N HIS A 62 -0.21 10.05 -2.88
CA HIS A 62 0.16 11.47 -2.84
C HIS A 62 -0.48 12.24 -1.66
N CYS A 63 -1.67 11.83 -1.22
CA CYS A 63 -2.39 12.42 -0.07
C CYS A 63 -1.65 12.30 1.27
N ILE A 64 -0.55 11.54 1.35
CA ILE A 64 0.27 11.39 2.56
C ILE A 64 1.19 12.61 2.79
N GLN A 65 1.42 13.38 1.74
CA GLN A 65 2.17 14.62 1.80
C GLN A 65 1.31 15.69 2.49
N PHE A 66 1.97 16.55 3.28
CA PHE A 66 1.35 17.77 3.78
C PHE A 66 0.86 18.65 2.61
N TYR A 67 -0.37 19.12 2.67
CA TYR A 67 -1.07 19.78 1.57
C TYR A 67 -0.34 21.05 1.11
N ASP A 68 0.07 21.91 2.04
CA ASP A 68 0.82 23.15 1.73
C ASP A 68 2.34 22.89 1.65
N CYS A 69 2.76 21.68 1.31
CA CYS A 69 4.17 21.38 1.12
C CYS A 69 4.63 21.84 -0.27
N GLU A 70 5.56 22.80 -0.29
CA GLU A 70 6.11 23.38 -1.51
C GLU A 70 7.04 22.42 -2.29
N TYR A 71 7.53 21.36 -1.63
CA TYR A 71 8.47 20.41 -2.23
C TYR A 71 7.75 19.29 -2.99
N LYS A 72 7.90 19.24 -4.31
CA LYS A 72 7.31 18.18 -5.12
C LYS A 72 8.04 16.84 -4.94
N ILE A 73 7.45 15.91 -4.19
CA ILE A 73 8.01 14.57 -3.91
C ILE A 73 7.48 13.45 -4.83
N THR A 74 6.51 13.76 -5.70
CA THR A 74 5.90 12.76 -6.60
C THR A 74 6.89 12.24 -7.66
N SER A 75 7.88 13.04 -8.05
CA SER A 75 8.96 12.63 -8.96
C SER A 75 10.13 11.96 -8.24
N ASP A 76 10.54 12.52 -7.10
CA ASP A 76 11.57 11.94 -6.23
C ASP A 76 11.24 12.25 -4.76
N ILE A 77 11.12 11.20 -3.96
CA ILE A 77 10.85 11.34 -2.53
C ILE A 77 11.99 12.04 -1.78
N ASN A 78 13.21 12.03 -2.34
CA ASN A 78 14.38 12.72 -1.78
C ASN A 78 14.24 14.25 -1.76
N ASN A 79 13.25 14.81 -2.47
CA ASN A 79 12.93 16.24 -2.38
C ASN A 79 12.34 16.62 -1.01
N CYS A 80 11.93 15.65 -0.19
CA CYS A 80 11.45 15.90 1.15
C CYS A 80 12.57 16.43 2.05
N ARG A 81 12.34 17.57 2.72
CA ARG A 81 13.29 18.20 3.66
C ARG A 81 13.21 17.67 5.09
N ALA A 82 12.52 16.55 5.32
CA ALA A 82 12.35 15.96 6.65
C ALA A 82 11.87 16.95 7.74
N CYS A 83 10.99 17.89 7.40
CA CYS A 83 10.53 18.95 8.31
C CYS A 83 9.53 18.47 9.40
N GLY A 84 9.22 17.17 9.47
CA GLY A 84 8.31 16.60 10.46
C GLY A 84 6.80 16.83 10.22
N LYS A 85 6.40 17.67 9.25
CA LYS A 85 4.98 18.03 9.03
C LYS A 85 4.09 16.91 8.49
N CYS A 86 4.66 15.85 7.91
CA CYS A 86 3.92 14.68 7.42
C CYS A 86 4.79 13.43 7.50
N VAL A 87 4.19 12.24 7.56
CA VAL A 87 4.90 10.96 7.74
C VAL A 87 5.83 10.55 6.58
N VAL A 88 5.90 11.35 5.51
CA VAL A 88 6.85 11.13 4.40
C VAL A 88 8.29 11.04 4.88
N TYR A 89 8.69 11.82 5.90
CA TYR A 89 10.07 11.80 6.39
C TYR A 89 10.48 10.40 6.88
N ASN A 90 9.57 9.67 7.53
CA ASN A 90 9.85 8.30 7.98
C ASN A 90 10.19 7.38 6.81
N PHE A 91 9.57 7.59 5.65
CA PHE A 91 9.84 6.80 4.45
C PHE A 91 11.14 7.20 3.74
N VAL A 92 11.56 8.45 3.85
CA VAL A 92 12.91 8.88 3.44
C VAL A 92 13.94 8.17 4.30
N ASP A 93 13.73 8.10 5.61
CA ASP A 93 14.62 7.40 6.55
C ASP A 93 14.69 5.90 6.24
N ILE A 94 13.55 5.24 6.01
CA ILE A 94 13.49 3.83 5.59
C ILE A 94 14.28 3.63 4.30
N ARG A 95 14.08 4.48 3.29
CA ARG A 95 14.82 4.39 2.01
C ARG A 95 16.33 4.50 2.22
N ASN A 96 16.77 5.43 3.06
CA ASN A 96 18.19 5.64 3.34
C ASN A 96 18.81 4.50 4.15
N LYS A 97 18.02 3.88 5.05
CA LYS A 97 18.46 2.76 5.89
C LYS A 97 18.60 1.46 5.10
N TYR A 98 17.75 1.21 4.11
CA TYR A 98 17.66 -0.08 3.42
C TYR A 98 17.94 0.03 1.92
N GLN A 99 19.10 -0.51 1.49
CA GLN A 99 19.55 -0.46 0.09
C GLN A 99 18.61 -1.14 -0.91
N ASN A 100 17.84 -2.15 -0.47
CA ASN A 100 16.93 -2.91 -1.32
C ASN A 100 15.50 -2.35 -1.35
N ILE A 101 15.23 -1.25 -0.63
CA ILE A 101 13.91 -0.62 -0.59
C ILE A 101 13.88 0.60 -1.52
N GLU A 102 12.97 0.56 -2.49
CA GLU A 102 12.57 1.72 -3.27
C GLU A 102 11.28 2.29 -2.68
N VAL A 103 11.21 3.62 -2.55
CA VAL A 103 9.98 4.30 -2.14
C VAL A 103 9.48 5.19 -3.27
N LYS A 104 8.21 5.01 -3.65
CA LYS A 104 7.56 5.81 -4.70
C LYS A 104 6.23 6.34 -4.23
N ILE A 105 5.87 7.53 -4.72
CA ILE A 105 4.60 8.20 -4.44
C ILE A 105 3.78 8.21 -5.73
N ALA A 106 2.58 7.63 -5.69
CA ALA A 106 1.68 7.60 -6.82
C ALA A 106 0.47 8.51 -6.59
N THR A 107 0.12 9.30 -7.61
CA THR A 107 -1.12 10.09 -7.66
C THR A 107 -2.34 9.25 -8.04
N GLY A 108 -2.12 8.04 -8.54
CA GLY A 108 -3.18 7.09 -8.89
C GLY A 108 -2.63 5.78 -9.49
N GLY A 109 -3.54 4.88 -9.86
CA GLY A 109 -3.21 3.53 -10.32
C GLY A 109 -2.32 3.47 -11.57
N THR A 110 -2.43 4.43 -12.49
CA THR A 110 -1.59 4.47 -13.71
C THR A 110 -0.12 4.66 -13.38
N LEU A 111 0.20 5.63 -12.52
CA LEU A 111 1.57 5.90 -12.11
C LEU A 111 2.12 4.76 -11.24
N ALA A 112 1.29 4.19 -10.35
CA ALA A 112 1.63 2.99 -9.59
C ALA A 112 2.06 1.82 -10.50
N ARG A 113 1.25 1.50 -11.52
CA ARG A 113 1.58 0.42 -12.48
C ARG A 113 2.85 0.71 -13.27
N LYS A 114 3.13 1.98 -13.60
CA LYS A 114 4.39 2.38 -14.24
C LYS A 114 5.58 2.02 -13.34
N TYR A 115 5.57 2.44 -12.08
CA TYR A 115 6.65 2.11 -11.13
C TYR A 115 6.83 0.61 -10.92
N ILE A 116 5.73 -0.15 -10.79
CA ILE A 116 5.79 -1.61 -10.64
C ILE A 116 6.47 -2.25 -11.85
N LYS A 117 6.14 -1.80 -13.08
CA LYS A 117 6.74 -2.32 -14.32
C LYS A 117 8.23 -1.97 -14.46
N GLU A 118 8.63 -0.79 -14.02
CA GLU A 118 10.02 -0.31 -14.08
C GLU A 118 10.90 -1.01 -13.02
N ILE A 119 10.42 -1.08 -11.79
CA ILE A 119 11.20 -1.59 -10.64
C ILE A 119 11.19 -3.12 -10.61
N ARG A 120 10.10 -3.76 -11.07
CA ARG A 120 9.84 -5.20 -10.98
C ARG A 120 10.15 -5.77 -9.58
N PRO A 121 9.50 -5.25 -8.53
CA PRO A 121 9.81 -5.62 -7.16
C PRO A 121 9.37 -7.06 -6.84
N SER A 122 10.11 -7.70 -5.93
CA SER A 122 9.74 -9.01 -5.37
C SER A 122 8.59 -8.90 -4.36
N LEU A 123 8.43 -7.73 -3.73
CA LEU A 123 7.32 -7.38 -2.84
C LEU A 123 6.97 -5.90 -2.97
N ILE A 124 5.68 -5.61 -2.95
CA ILE A 124 5.14 -4.27 -2.85
C ILE A 124 4.51 -4.12 -1.47
N ILE A 125 4.89 -3.07 -0.73
CA ILE A 125 4.20 -2.63 0.49
C ILE A 125 3.39 -1.39 0.09
N ALA A 126 2.09 -1.55 -0.08
CA ALA A 126 1.21 -0.50 -0.61
C ALA A 126 0.39 0.16 0.50
N VAL A 127 0.47 1.48 0.58
CA VAL A 127 -0.37 2.31 1.47
C VAL A 127 -1.38 3.07 0.62
N ALA A 128 -2.68 2.92 0.90
CA ALA A 128 -3.72 3.65 0.20
C ALA A 128 -5.08 3.60 0.93
N CYS A 129 -6.06 4.34 0.42
CA CYS A 129 -7.44 4.24 0.88
C CYS A 129 -8.05 2.88 0.50
N LYS A 130 -9.18 2.51 1.12
CA LYS A 130 -9.82 1.20 0.92
C LYS A 130 -10.05 0.85 -0.54
N ARG A 131 -10.64 1.78 -1.29
CA ARG A 131 -11.01 1.57 -2.69
C ARG A 131 -9.77 1.34 -3.55
N ASP A 132 -8.81 2.26 -3.47
CA ASP A 132 -7.63 2.24 -4.34
C ASP A 132 -6.71 1.07 -3.98
N LEU A 133 -6.59 0.72 -2.70
CA LEU A 133 -5.79 -0.41 -2.25
C LEU A 133 -6.36 -1.75 -2.73
N ILE A 134 -7.66 -1.97 -2.53
CA ILE A 134 -8.29 -3.25 -2.93
C ILE A 134 -8.26 -3.42 -4.45
N SER A 135 -8.59 -2.36 -5.20
CA SER A 135 -8.50 -2.39 -6.67
C SER A 135 -7.05 -2.60 -7.12
N GLY A 136 -6.09 -1.89 -6.51
CA GLY A 136 -4.68 -1.99 -6.83
C GLY A 136 -4.10 -3.40 -6.59
N ILE A 137 -4.49 -4.07 -5.49
CA ILE A 137 -4.09 -5.45 -5.21
C ILE A 137 -4.57 -6.41 -6.30
N LYS A 138 -5.80 -6.22 -6.80
CA LYS A 138 -6.37 -7.05 -7.86
C LYS A 138 -5.67 -6.80 -9.21
N ASP A 139 -5.38 -5.55 -9.52
CA ASP A 139 -4.77 -5.14 -10.80
C ASP A 139 -3.26 -5.44 -10.88
N ALA A 140 -2.62 -5.67 -9.74
CA ALA A 140 -1.19 -5.92 -9.64
C ALA A 140 -0.81 -7.40 -9.76
N GLU A 141 -1.72 -8.33 -10.07
CA GLU A 141 -1.31 -9.72 -10.32
C GLU A 141 -0.35 -9.79 -11.53
N PRO A 142 0.76 -10.56 -11.45
CA PRO A 142 1.09 -11.57 -10.44
C PRO A 142 1.98 -11.10 -9.27
N PHE A 143 2.20 -9.80 -9.08
CA PHE A 143 3.06 -9.27 -8.01
C PHE A 143 2.49 -9.53 -6.61
N LEU A 144 3.39 -9.69 -5.63
CA LEU A 144 3.01 -9.80 -4.22
C LEU A 144 2.82 -8.40 -3.63
N VAL A 145 1.61 -8.10 -3.17
CA VAL A 145 1.26 -6.79 -2.60
C VAL A 145 0.80 -6.99 -1.16
N TYR A 146 1.60 -6.56 -0.19
CA TYR A 146 1.18 -6.39 1.19
C TYR A 146 0.54 -5.01 1.34
N GLY A 147 -0.74 -4.95 1.73
CA GLY A 147 -1.47 -3.68 1.78
C GLY A 147 -1.69 -3.18 3.20
N ILE A 148 -1.63 -1.86 3.38
CA ILE A 148 -1.91 -1.16 4.64
C ILE A 148 -2.87 -0.01 4.32
N PHE A 149 -3.99 0.06 5.04
CA PHE A 149 -4.90 1.20 4.87
C PHE A 149 -4.30 2.46 5.47
N ASN A 150 -4.33 3.56 4.72
CA ASN A 150 -4.06 4.87 5.29
C ASN A 150 -5.19 5.32 6.23
N LYS A 151 -4.85 6.22 7.15
CA LYS A 151 -5.80 6.94 7.99
C LYS A 151 -6.16 8.25 7.31
N ILE A 152 -7.46 8.44 7.10
CA ILE A 152 -8.04 9.65 6.52
C ILE A 152 -8.58 10.48 7.69
N ASN A 153 -8.07 11.70 7.83
CA ASN A 153 -8.40 12.59 8.95
C ASN A 153 -9.58 13.54 8.65
N GLY A 154 -10.05 13.58 7.40
CA GLY A 154 -11.17 14.40 6.96
C GLY A 154 -11.45 14.24 5.46
N GLU A 155 -12.52 14.86 4.99
CA GLU A 155 -12.82 15.01 3.56
C GLU A 155 -12.62 16.48 3.15
N PRO A 156 -11.91 16.78 2.04
CA PRO A 156 -11.31 15.86 1.06
C PRO A 156 -10.13 15.05 1.63
N CYS A 157 -9.74 13.98 0.92
CA CYS A 157 -8.65 13.08 1.32
C CYS A 157 -7.27 13.76 1.17
N ILE A 158 -6.94 14.65 2.10
CA ILE A 158 -5.67 15.37 2.20
C ILE A 158 -5.04 15.10 3.57
N ASN A 159 -3.71 15.29 3.69
CA ASN A 159 -2.98 15.12 4.95
C ASN A 159 -3.26 13.76 5.63
N THR A 160 -3.37 12.72 4.82
CA THR A 160 -3.54 11.35 5.30
C THR A 160 -2.27 10.86 5.97
N THR A 161 -2.42 9.88 6.86
CA THR A 161 -1.28 9.29 7.56
C THR A 161 -1.35 7.78 7.52
N VAL A 162 -0.33 7.11 8.05
CA VAL A 162 -0.28 5.66 8.21
C VAL A 162 0.34 5.35 9.55
N VAL A 163 -0.06 4.23 10.16
CA VAL A 163 0.54 3.77 11.41
C VAL A 163 1.91 3.21 11.07
N MET A 164 2.97 3.87 11.53
CA MET A 164 4.33 3.44 11.21
C MET A 164 4.66 2.07 11.80
N ASP A 165 4.04 1.69 12.92
CA ASP A 165 4.21 0.34 13.50
C ASP A 165 3.74 -0.77 12.54
N ASP A 166 2.71 -0.52 11.73
CA ASP A 166 2.26 -1.49 10.71
C ASP A 166 3.30 -1.64 9.59
N ILE A 167 4.05 -0.58 9.29
CA ILE A 167 5.15 -0.60 8.31
C ILE A 167 6.36 -1.34 8.90
N TYR A 168 6.79 -1.00 10.11
CA TYR A 168 7.92 -1.66 10.74
C TYR A 168 7.65 -3.15 10.98
N LYS A 169 6.43 -3.52 11.39
CA LYS A 169 6.04 -4.92 11.54
C LYS A 169 6.26 -5.75 10.27
N ILE A 170 5.91 -5.23 9.09
CA ILE A 170 6.15 -5.97 7.84
C ILE A 170 7.63 -6.00 7.47
N LEU A 171 8.41 -4.95 7.78
CA LEU A 171 9.87 -4.95 7.59
C LEU A 171 10.54 -6.00 8.48
N ASP A 172 10.13 -6.10 9.75
CA ASP A 172 10.62 -7.11 10.70
C ASP A 172 10.28 -8.54 10.23
N GLU A 173 9.05 -8.78 9.74
CA GLU A 173 8.60 -10.08 9.22
C GLU A 173 9.40 -10.57 7.99
N ILE A 174 10.07 -9.65 7.28
CA ILE A 174 10.95 -9.96 6.14
C ILE A 174 12.44 -9.87 6.49
N ASN A 175 12.77 -9.77 7.78
CA ASN A 175 14.11 -9.72 8.35
C ASN A 175 14.94 -8.50 7.86
N LEU A 176 14.36 -7.31 7.93
CA LEU A 176 15.03 -6.02 7.69
C LEU A 176 14.95 -5.12 8.94
#